data_AF-A0A2N9IZ27-F1
#
_entry.id   AF-A0A2N9IZ27-F1
#
_cell.length_a   1.000
_cell.length_b   1.000
_cell.length_c   1.000
_cell.angle_alpha   90.00
_cell.angle_beta   90.00
_cell.angle_gamma   90.00
#
_symmetry.space_group_name_H-M   'P 1'
#
loop_
_entity.id
_entity.type
_entity.pdbx_description
1 polymer ?
#
loop_
_entity_poly.entity_id
_entity_poly.type
_entity_poly.pdbx_seq_one_letter_code
_entity_poly.pdbx_strand_id
1 'polypeptide(L)'
;MGVVEASKGVAADIRRNFGAIKERLLEKLAIASVPADALDNARHFLESVVRDVTVAAQGLTKDALYRIKTHLVDILPSLSPAITRKMVDDAEKEANRDGTEPASEEDDQPPQSGKAPHMSPASSLFASLVNKPLSRL
;
A
#
# COMPACT_ATOMS: atom_id res chain seq x y z
N MET A 1 -10.32 30.76 -19.45
CA MET A 1 -8.89 30.53 -19.17
C MET A 1 -8.65 29.47 -18.07
N GLY A 2 -9.59 28.55 -17.78
CA GLY A 2 -9.57 27.75 -16.54
C GLY A 2 -9.16 26.27 -16.64
N VAL A 3 -8.83 25.74 -17.81
CA VAL A 3 -8.52 24.30 -17.98
C VAL A 3 -7.01 24.02 -17.80
N VAL A 4 -6.16 25.03 -18.04
CA VAL A 4 -4.70 24.86 -18.10
C VAL A 4 -4.03 24.88 -16.72
N GLU A 5 -4.63 25.55 -15.73
CA GLU A 5 -4.10 25.57 -14.35
C GLU A 5 -4.38 24.26 -13.60
N ALA A 6 -5.54 23.63 -13.82
CA ALA A 6 -5.89 22.36 -13.18
C ALA A 6 -4.95 21.22 -13.58
N SER A 7 -4.57 21.14 -14.87
CA SER A 7 -3.66 20.10 -15.37
C SER A 7 -2.24 20.24 -14.83
N LYS A 8 -1.79 21.46 -14.52
CA LYS A 8 -0.44 21.74 -14.03
C LYS A 8 -0.26 21.35 -12.56
N GLY A 9 -1.30 21.54 -11.73
CA GLY A 9 -1.33 21.07 -10.34
C GLY A 9 -1.24 19.55 -10.27
N VAL A 10 -2.08 18.87 -11.04
CA VAL A 10 -2.15 17.40 -11.09
C VAL A 10 -0.81 16.74 -11.46
N ALA A 11 -0.10 17.26 -12.47
CA ALA A 11 1.21 16.73 -12.84
C ALA A 11 2.27 16.95 -11.75
N ALA A 12 2.19 18.05 -11.00
CA ALA A 12 3.07 18.32 -9.87
C ALA A 12 2.77 17.39 -8.68
N ASP A 13 1.49 17.11 -8.41
CA ASP A 13 1.06 16.19 -7.36
C ASP A 13 1.50 14.75 -7.67
N ILE A 14 1.34 14.29 -8.91
CA ILE A 14 1.83 12.97 -9.36
C ILE A 14 3.35 12.87 -9.18
N ARG A 15 4.10 13.90 -9.63
CA ARG A 15 5.55 13.91 -9.48
C ARG A 15 5.97 13.88 -8.01
N ARG A 16 5.26 14.61 -7.14
CA ARG A 16 5.52 14.62 -5.70
C ARG A 16 5.25 13.24 -5.08
N ASN A 17 4.12 12.62 -5.41
CA ASN A 17 3.74 11.30 -4.92
C ASN A 17 4.73 10.22 -5.34
N PHE A 18 5.04 10.10 -6.64
CA PHE A 18 6.03 9.14 -7.14
C PHE A 18 7.45 9.46 -6.64
N GLY A 19 7.77 10.73 -6.42
CA GLY A 19 9.00 11.14 -5.75
C GLY A 19 9.09 10.55 -4.33
N ALA A 20 8.01 10.63 -3.54
CA ALA A 20 7.94 10.03 -2.21
C ALA A 20 8.05 8.51 -2.25
N ILE A 21 7.35 7.84 -3.18
CA ILE A 21 7.43 6.38 -3.38
C ILE A 21 8.87 5.95 -3.66
N LYS A 22 9.58 6.68 -4.54
CA LYS A 22 10.99 6.41 -4.87
C LYS A 22 11.87 6.47 -3.62
N GLU A 23 11.80 7.55 -2.84
CA GLU A 23 12.64 7.70 -1.64
C GLU A 23 12.34 6.58 -0.62
N ARG A 24 11.06 6.30 -0.32
CA ARG A 24 10.65 5.23 0.60
C ARG A 24 11.11 3.85 0.16
N LEU A 25 11.01 3.58 -1.13
CA LEU A 25 11.43 2.30 -1.67
C LEU A 25 12.95 2.14 -1.59
N LEU A 26 13.73 3.18 -1.88
CA LEU A 26 15.18 3.18 -1.73
C LEU A 26 15.61 2.99 -0.27
N GLU A 27 14.93 3.63 0.68
CA GLU A 27 15.15 3.42 2.12
C GLU A 27 14.94 1.96 2.52
N LYS A 28 13.81 1.37 2.11
CA LYS A 28 13.48 -0.04 2.41
C LYS A 28 14.48 -1.00 1.76
N LEU A 29 14.92 -0.71 0.53
CA LEU A 29 15.95 -1.50 -0.16
C LEU A 29 17.29 -1.42 0.54
N ALA A 30 17.71 -0.24 0.99
CA ALA A 30 18.93 -0.08 1.78
C ALA A 30 18.87 -0.90 3.09
N ILE A 31 17.72 -0.93 3.77
CA ILE A 31 17.51 -1.76 4.98
C ILE A 31 17.57 -3.25 4.65
N ALA A 32 17.03 -3.66 3.50
CA ALA A 32 17.04 -5.05 3.04
C ALA A 32 18.44 -5.56 2.61
N SER A 33 19.49 -4.73 2.74
CA SER A 33 20.87 -5.08 2.40
C SER A 33 21.03 -5.65 0.99
N VAL A 34 20.30 -5.09 0.02
CA VAL A 34 20.48 -5.45 -1.39
C VAL A 34 21.86 -5.00 -1.89
N PRO A 35 22.45 -5.72 -2.87
CA PRO A 35 23.71 -5.32 -3.48
C PRO A 35 23.66 -3.89 -4.01
N ALA A 36 24.76 -3.14 -3.87
CA ALA A 36 24.85 -1.74 -4.31
C ALA A 36 24.51 -1.58 -5.80
N ASP A 37 24.98 -2.48 -6.66
CA ASP A 37 24.66 -2.47 -8.09
C ASP A 37 23.16 -2.60 -8.37
N ALA A 38 22.46 -3.44 -7.61
CA ALA A 38 21.03 -3.65 -7.74
C ALA A 38 20.24 -2.45 -7.21
N LEU A 39 20.73 -1.81 -6.14
CA LEU A 39 20.17 -0.58 -5.58
C LEU A 39 20.31 0.60 -6.56
N ASP A 40 21.46 0.77 -7.21
CA ASP A 40 21.67 1.81 -8.23
C ASP A 40 20.81 1.57 -9.47
N ASN A 41 20.67 0.31 -9.92
CA ASN A 41 19.75 -0.03 -11.00
C ASN A 41 18.29 0.26 -10.64
N ALA A 42 17.87 -0.06 -9.41
CA ALA A 42 16.54 0.27 -8.91
C ALA A 42 16.32 1.78 -8.86
N ARG A 43 17.31 2.55 -8.41
CA ARG A 43 17.27 4.01 -8.40
C ARG A 43 17.06 4.59 -9.80
N HIS A 44 17.87 4.18 -10.77
CA HIS A 44 17.75 4.66 -12.15
C HIS A 44 16.41 4.29 -12.78
N PHE A 45 15.93 3.07 -12.52
CA PHE A 45 14.62 2.63 -12.98
C PHE A 45 13.48 3.48 -12.39
N LEU A 46 13.49 3.74 -11.08
CA LEU A 46 12.48 4.56 -10.42
C LEU A 46 12.52 6.03 -10.90
N GLU A 47 13.71 6.58 -11.12
CA GLU A 47 13.89 7.91 -11.74
C GLU A 47 13.30 7.99 -13.15
N SER A 48 13.40 6.89 -13.93
CA SER A 48 12.73 6.79 -15.23
C SER A 48 11.21 6.79 -15.07
N VAL A 49 10.68 6.01 -14.14
CA VAL A 49 9.23 5.92 -13.91
C VAL A 49 8.66 7.28 -13.47
N VAL A 50 9.33 8.00 -12.55
CA VAL A 50 8.93 9.35 -12.11
C VAL A 50 8.85 10.32 -13.30
N ARG A 51 9.82 10.25 -14.23
CA ARG A 51 9.80 11.08 -15.46
C ARG A 51 8.64 10.70 -16.37
N ASP A 52 8.43 9.41 -16.62
CA ASP A 52 7.35 8.90 -17.48
C ASP A 52 5.96 9.34 -16.99
N VAL A 53 5.67 9.19 -15.70
CA VAL A 53 4.36 9.57 -15.13
C VAL A 53 4.14 11.08 -15.07
N THR A 54 5.22 11.86 -14.94
CA THR A 54 5.15 13.32 -14.97
C THR A 54 4.79 13.82 -16.37
N VAL A 55 5.28 13.15 -17.42
CA VAL A 55 5.00 13.49 -18.82
C VAL A 55 3.60 13.02 -19.25
N ALA A 56 3.16 11.85 -18.78
CA ALA A 56 1.94 11.21 -19.26
C ALA A 56 0.63 11.63 -18.56
N ALA A 57 0.69 12.42 -17.47
CA ALA A 57 -0.46 12.78 -16.62
C ALA A 57 -1.21 11.56 -16.03
N GLN A 58 -2.37 11.79 -15.36
CA GLN A 58 -3.07 10.84 -14.48
C GLN A 58 -3.35 9.44 -15.06
N GLY A 59 -3.36 9.27 -16.38
CA GLY A 59 -3.76 8.01 -17.02
C GLY A 59 -2.80 6.83 -16.80
N LEU A 60 -1.52 7.09 -16.51
CA LEU A 60 -0.50 6.03 -16.42
C LEU A 60 -0.01 5.73 -14.99
N THR A 61 -0.58 6.34 -13.95
CA THR A 61 -0.08 6.17 -12.58
C THR A 61 -0.24 4.74 -12.05
N LYS A 62 -1.39 4.09 -12.30
CA LYS A 62 -1.61 2.68 -11.91
C LYS A 62 -0.72 1.71 -12.68
N ASP A 63 -0.53 1.95 -13.98
CA ASP A 63 0.34 1.15 -14.82
C ASP A 63 1.81 1.28 -14.38
N ALA A 64 2.24 2.50 -14.03
CA ALA A 64 3.57 2.77 -13.51
C ALA A 64 3.86 2.01 -12.21
N LEU A 65 2.90 1.97 -11.27
CA LEU A 65 3.03 1.17 -10.04
C LEU A 65 3.16 -0.32 -10.34
N TYR A 66 2.36 -0.85 -11.27
CA TYR A 66 2.46 -2.23 -11.71
C TYR A 66 3.81 -2.54 -12.39
N ARG A 67 4.29 -1.62 -13.23
CA ARG A 67 5.63 -1.69 -13.84
C ARG A 67 6.70 -1.71 -12.77
N ILE A 68 6.60 -0.88 -11.73
CA ILE A 68 7.55 -0.89 -10.60
C ILE A 68 7.54 -2.25 -9.93
N LYS A 69 6.37 -2.77 -9.52
CA LYS A 69 6.24 -4.07 -8.85
C LYS A 69 6.84 -5.22 -9.66
N THR A 70 6.70 -5.18 -10.98
CA THR A 70 7.16 -6.26 -11.86
C THR A 70 8.65 -6.15 -12.14
N HIS A 71 9.13 -5.01 -12.64
CA HIS A 71 10.54 -4.84 -13.00
C HIS A 71 11.48 -4.81 -11.81
N LEU A 72 11.02 -4.38 -10.63
CA LEU A 72 11.85 -4.37 -9.44
C LEU A 72 12.21 -5.80 -8.99
N VAL A 73 11.37 -6.79 -9.29
CA VAL A 73 11.70 -8.21 -9.04
C VAL A 73 12.86 -8.67 -9.91
N ASP A 74 12.91 -8.22 -11.17
CA ASP A 74 13.98 -8.58 -12.10
C ASP A 74 15.31 -7.92 -11.72
N ILE A 75 15.26 -6.68 -11.19
CA ILE A 75 16.44 -5.94 -10.73
C ILE A 75 16.99 -6.51 -9.43
N LEU A 76 16.12 -7.05 -8.57
CA LEU A 76 16.47 -7.53 -7.23
C LEU A 76 16.21 -9.03 -7.09
N PRO A 77 16.94 -9.90 -7.83
CA PRO A 77 16.76 -11.35 -7.74
C PRO A 77 17.16 -11.91 -6.37
N SER A 78 17.89 -11.13 -5.57
CA SER A 78 18.24 -11.47 -4.19
C SER A 78 17.08 -11.38 -3.20
N LEU A 79 16.01 -10.64 -3.55
CA LEU A 79 14.79 -10.55 -2.75
C LEU A 79 13.72 -11.44 -3.35
N SER A 80 12.89 -12.05 -2.49
CA SER A 80 11.77 -12.82 -3.00
C SER A 80 10.77 -11.88 -3.70
N PRO A 81 10.14 -12.31 -4.81
CA PRO A 81 9.14 -11.49 -5.51
C PRO A 81 8.01 -10.98 -4.60
N ALA A 82 7.65 -11.76 -3.58
CA ALA A 82 6.64 -11.38 -2.60
C ALA A 82 7.11 -10.24 -1.70
N ILE A 83 8.35 -10.30 -1.21
CA ILE A 83 8.96 -9.23 -0.40
C ILE A 83 9.09 -7.95 -1.22
N THR A 84 9.60 -8.04 -2.45
CA THR A 84 9.76 -6.88 -3.33
C THR A 84 8.43 -6.20 -3.63
N ARG A 85 7.36 -6.95 -3.91
CA ARG A 85 6.01 -6.39 -4.13
C ARG A 85 5.48 -5.70 -2.88
N LYS A 86 5.62 -6.34 -1.71
CA LYS A 86 5.21 -5.76 -0.42
C LYS A 86 5.94 -4.45 -0.13
N MET A 87 7.24 -4.35 -0.40
CA MET A 87 7.99 -3.11 -0.21
C MET A 87 7.47 -1.96 -1.08
N VAL A 88 7.04 -2.25 -2.31
CA VAL A 88 6.43 -1.27 -3.21
C VAL A 88 5.03 -0.89 -2.72
N ASP A 89 4.22 -1.85 -2.29
CA ASP A 89 2.90 -1.61 -1.67
C ASP A 89 3.02 -0.73 -0.42
N ASP A 90 3.97 -1.02 0.46
CA ASP A 90 4.22 -0.24 1.67
C ASP A 90 4.69 1.18 1.31
N ALA A 91 5.58 1.33 0.32
CA ALA A 91 6.04 2.64 -0.14
C ALA A 91 4.91 3.48 -0.78
N GLU A 92 4.03 2.86 -1.57
CA GLU A 92 2.83 3.48 -2.14
C GLU A 92 1.89 3.94 -1.02
N LYS A 93 1.63 3.05 -0.06
CA LYS A 93 0.75 3.31 1.08
C LYS A 93 1.30 4.46 1.93
N GLU A 94 2.59 4.47 2.24
CA GLU A 94 3.26 5.53 3.00
C GLU A 94 3.25 6.87 2.25
N ALA A 95 3.47 6.87 0.94
CA ALA A 95 3.40 8.08 0.12
C ALA A 95 1.99 8.68 0.04
N ASN A 96 0.94 7.85 0.16
CA ASN A 96 -0.45 8.30 0.24
C ASN A 96 -0.93 8.58 1.68
N ARG A 97 -0.25 8.05 2.70
CA ARG A 97 -0.64 8.16 4.12
C ARG A 97 -0.30 9.49 4.78
N ASP A 98 0.44 10.38 4.11
CA ASP A 98 0.58 11.80 4.48
C ASP A 98 -0.77 12.59 4.50
N GLY A 99 -1.92 11.88 4.34
CA GLY A 99 -3.27 12.40 4.57
C GLY A 99 -4.22 11.52 5.41
N THR A 100 -3.82 10.33 5.91
CA THR A 100 -4.68 9.49 6.79
C THR A 100 -3.85 8.46 7.55
N GLU A 101 -3.73 8.65 8.86
CA GLU A 101 -3.16 7.73 9.86
C GLU A 101 -3.98 6.42 9.98
N PRO A 102 -3.43 5.36 10.61
CA PRO A 102 -3.38 4.01 10.04
C PRO A 102 -4.43 3.04 10.60
N ALA A 103 -4.79 2.04 9.79
CA ALA A 103 -5.18 0.73 10.31
C ALA A 103 -4.14 -0.31 9.89
N SER A 104 -3.65 -0.99 10.91
CA SER A 104 -2.92 -2.24 10.92
C SER A 104 -3.69 -3.32 10.17
N GLU A 105 -2.97 -4.25 9.56
CA GLU A 105 -3.32 -5.67 9.50
C GLU A 105 -2.15 -6.35 8.77
N GLU A 106 -1.21 -6.82 9.59
CA GLU A 106 -0.47 -8.04 9.29
C GLU A 106 -1.52 -9.15 9.14
N ASP A 107 -1.57 -9.82 7.99
CA ASP A 107 -1.99 -11.22 7.97
C ASP A 107 -1.37 -11.93 6.76
N ASP A 108 -0.49 -12.87 7.09
CA ASP A 108 0.04 -13.91 6.22
C ASP A 108 -1.12 -14.78 5.65
N GLN A 109 -1.02 -15.10 4.35
CA GLN A 109 -1.77 -16.08 3.54
C GLN A 109 -2.45 -17.32 4.23
N PRO A 110 -3.27 -18.16 3.53
CA PRO A 110 -4.65 -18.02 3.02
C PRO A 110 -5.55 -19.23 3.47
N PRO A 111 -6.57 -19.66 2.70
CA PRO A 111 -8.02 -19.49 2.89
C PRO A 111 -8.74 -20.62 3.65
N GLN A 112 -9.67 -20.32 4.58
CA GLN A 112 -10.70 -21.30 4.99
C GLN A 112 -12.07 -20.63 5.28
N SER A 113 -12.97 -20.81 4.31
CA SER A 113 -14.34 -21.30 4.48
C SER A 113 -15.08 -20.98 5.80
N GLY A 114 -16.14 -20.16 5.71
CA GLY A 114 -17.36 -20.37 6.51
C GLY A 114 -17.85 -19.20 7.37
N LYS A 115 -18.77 -18.40 6.79
CA LYS A 115 -20.10 -18.08 7.36
C LYS A 115 -20.20 -17.66 8.85
N ALA A 116 -20.35 -16.35 9.11
CA ALA A 116 -21.54 -15.69 9.73
C ALA A 116 -21.19 -14.27 10.27
N PRO A 117 -22.09 -13.25 10.16
CA PRO A 117 -21.80 -11.88 10.62
C PRO A 117 -22.77 -11.35 11.70
N HIS A 118 -22.35 -11.19 12.97
CA HIS A 118 -22.99 -10.30 13.98
C HIS A 118 -22.10 -10.19 15.25
N MET A 119 -21.48 -9.03 15.55
CA MET A 119 -21.88 -8.01 16.57
C MET A 119 -22.12 -8.58 17.98
N SER A 120 -21.59 -8.11 19.13
CA SER A 120 -20.75 -6.97 19.56
C SER A 120 -20.17 -7.29 20.96
N PRO A 121 -19.12 -6.57 21.44
CA PRO A 121 -18.56 -6.71 22.79
C PRO A 121 -19.13 -5.67 23.76
N ALA A 122 -19.66 -6.08 24.91
CA ALA A 122 -19.87 -5.17 26.05
C ALA A 122 -20.17 -5.92 27.37
N SER A 123 -19.27 -5.71 28.34
CA SER A 123 -19.62 -5.37 29.73
C SER A 123 -20.47 -6.34 30.55
N SER A 124 -19.81 -7.27 31.24
CA SER A 124 -20.38 -8.03 32.35
C SER A 124 -20.28 -7.25 33.67
N LEU A 125 -21.29 -6.44 34.01
CA LEU A 125 -21.49 -5.88 35.35
C LEU A 125 -22.99 -5.75 35.70
N PHE A 126 -23.44 -6.65 36.59
CA PHE A 126 -24.57 -6.54 37.53
C PHE A 126 -26.04 -6.44 37.05
N ALA A 127 -26.89 -6.99 37.94
CA ALA A 127 -28.36 -6.91 38.04
C ALA A 127 -29.15 -7.88 37.12
N SER A 128 -29.55 -9.07 37.57
CA SER A 128 -30.48 -9.43 38.65
C SER A 128 -31.96 -9.24 38.29
N LEU A 129 -32.73 -10.30 38.59
CA LEU A 129 -34.18 -10.39 38.79
C LEU A 129 -35.13 -10.58 37.57
N VAL A 130 -36.01 -11.61 37.72
CA VAL A 130 -37.36 -11.76 37.14
C VAL A 130 -37.38 -12.29 35.68
N ASN A 131 -37.95 -13.42 35.26
CA ASN A 131 -39.05 -14.31 35.71
C ASN A 131 -38.88 -15.68 34.97
N LYS A 132 -38.87 -16.85 35.64
CA LYS A 132 -40.01 -17.72 36.03
C LYS A 132 -40.36 -18.83 34.98
N PRO A 133 -40.44 -20.11 35.38
CA PRO A 133 -40.62 -21.28 34.49
C PRO A 133 -42.07 -21.79 34.45
N LEU A 134 -42.48 -22.46 33.35
CA LEU A 134 -43.69 -23.29 33.10
C LEU A 134 -43.82 -23.37 31.55
N SER A 135 -44.19 -24.43 30.83
CA SER A 135 -44.71 -25.78 31.07
C SER A 135 -45.00 -26.41 29.69
N ARG A 136 -44.79 -27.72 29.54
CA ARG A 136 -45.43 -28.68 28.59
C ARG A 136 -45.27 -28.43 27.07
N LEU A 137 -45.00 -29.44 26.24
CA LEU A 137 -45.74 -30.70 26.07
C LEU A 137 -44.80 -31.82 25.61
#